data_AF-A0A8A3S5F5-F1
#
_entry.id   AF-A0A8A3S5F5-F1
#
_cell.length_a   1.000
_cell.length_b   1.000
_cell.length_c   1.000
_cell.angle_alpha   90.00
_cell.angle_beta   90.00
_cell.angle_gamma   90.00
#
_symmetry.space_group_name_H-M   'P 1'
#
loop_
_entity.id
_entity.type
_entity.pdbx_description
1 polymer ?
#
loop_
_entity_poly.entity_id
_entity_poly.type
_entity_poly.pdbx_seq_one_letter_code
_entity_poly.pdbx_strand_id
1 'polypeptide(L)'
;MDEVDFDTLADAAYGIFEILLSRGLEARGAPLFSRVEAGIDFFNDFDAIFAGFSRDYPPLADALLTRFGSTEAVYRMVMAGEGVVPTRTTQMYWITVDNPAVQDLSPNDEQAGKWLIFSDISGVDALWKKIRDATLAGDLGISAKVSTARPNPDSRDDRKVVYVYTRDWSDEADVMQVREHLRALGVVDRIGYKRNLETFAGEYSEKGKKVTYYSV
;
A
#
# COMPACT_ATOMS: atom_id res chain seq x y z
N MET A 1 34.03 -2.88 5.85
CA MET A 1 33.05 -1.88 6.35
C MET A 1 32.15 -1.70 5.17
N ASP A 2 31.11 -2.53 5.16
CA ASP A 2 30.42 -2.87 3.92
C ASP A 2 29.62 -1.65 3.46
N GLU A 3 29.89 -1.28 2.22
CA GLU A 3 29.10 -0.35 1.41
C GLU A 3 27.64 -0.77 1.61
N VAL A 4 26.87 0.00 2.38
CA VAL A 4 25.41 -0.11 2.30
C VAL A 4 25.12 0.15 0.83
N ASP A 5 24.65 -0.89 0.13
CA ASP A 5 24.34 -0.81 -1.29
C ASP A 5 23.51 0.45 -1.50
N PHE A 6 24.06 1.39 -2.27
CA PHE A 6 23.50 2.72 -2.42
C PHE A 6 22.03 2.66 -2.88
N ASP A 7 21.69 1.65 -3.68
CA ASP A 7 20.32 1.40 -4.10
C ASP A 7 19.40 0.97 -2.96
N THR A 8 19.89 0.14 -2.02
CA THR A 8 19.15 -0.23 -0.81
C THR A 8 18.93 0.95 0.14
N LEU A 9 19.91 1.85 0.24
CA LEU A 9 19.78 3.07 1.05
C LEU A 9 18.75 4.02 0.44
N ALA A 10 18.79 4.22 -0.87
CA ALA A 10 17.84 5.09 -1.57
C ALA A 10 16.41 4.52 -1.55
N ASP A 11 16.24 3.20 -1.63
CA ASP A 11 14.95 2.54 -1.46
C ASP A 11 14.38 2.75 -0.04
N ALA A 12 15.21 2.56 0.99
CA ALA A 12 14.81 2.80 2.38
C ALA A 12 14.49 4.29 2.62
N ALA A 13 15.31 5.19 2.06
CA ALA A 13 15.08 6.63 2.11
C ALA A 13 13.73 7.01 1.49
N TYR A 14 13.38 6.42 0.35
CA TYR A 14 12.12 6.73 -0.33
C TYR A 14 10.92 6.28 0.50
N GLY A 15 10.98 5.07 1.07
CA GLY A 15 9.92 4.56 1.94
C GLY A 15 9.72 5.44 3.18
N ILE A 16 10.80 5.89 3.82
CA ILE A 16 10.70 6.81 4.98
C ILE A 16 10.13 8.16 4.54
N PHE A 17 10.60 8.72 3.43
CA PHE A 17 10.12 10.01 2.92
C PHE A 17 8.64 9.95 2.53
N GLU A 18 8.17 8.88 1.89
CA GLU A 18 6.75 8.71 1.53
C GLU A 18 5.85 8.75 2.77
N ILE A 19 6.22 8.07 3.85
CA ILE A 19 5.47 8.10 5.12
C ILE A 19 5.39 9.53 5.67
N LEU A 20 6.50 10.26 5.66
CA LEU A 20 6.56 11.65 6.14
C LEU A 20 5.76 12.59 5.23
N LEU A 21 5.81 12.38 3.92
CA LEU A 21 5.04 13.14 2.93
C LEU A 21 3.54 12.94 3.15
N SER A 22 3.09 11.69 3.22
CA SER A 22 1.68 11.33 3.41
C SER A 22 1.12 11.93 4.71
N ARG A 23 1.82 11.75 5.83
CA ARG A 23 1.44 12.36 7.13
C ARG A 23 1.48 13.88 7.10
N GLY A 24 2.51 14.45 6.49
CA GLY A 24 2.69 15.89 6.39
C GLY A 24 1.59 16.57 5.58
N LEU A 25 1.13 15.96 4.49
CA LEU A 25 0.06 16.48 3.65
C LEU A 25 -1.32 16.32 4.32
N GLU A 26 -1.55 15.20 5.00
CA GLU A 26 -2.77 14.97 5.78
C GLU A 26 -2.91 16.01 6.90
N ALA A 27 -1.83 16.29 7.65
CA ALA A 27 -1.82 17.35 8.66
C ALA A 27 -2.07 18.75 8.07
N ARG A 28 -1.88 18.93 6.76
CA ARG A 28 -2.18 20.14 5.99
C ARG A 28 -3.56 20.08 5.31
N GLY A 29 -4.42 19.17 5.76
CA GLY A 29 -5.86 19.15 5.46
C GLY A 29 -6.30 18.28 4.28
N ALA A 30 -5.38 17.67 3.52
CA ALA A 30 -5.76 16.79 2.42
C ALA A 30 -4.69 15.71 2.16
N PRO A 31 -5.09 14.42 2.10
CA PRO A 31 -4.16 13.32 1.90
C PRO A 31 -3.55 13.33 0.50
N LEU A 32 -2.37 12.71 0.35
CA LEU A 32 -1.59 12.70 -0.89
C LEU A 32 -2.42 12.30 -2.13
N PHE A 33 -3.15 11.18 -2.04
CA PHE A 33 -3.92 10.67 -3.18
C PHE A 33 -4.95 11.67 -3.70
N SER A 34 -5.60 12.42 -2.81
CA SER A 34 -6.65 13.37 -3.17
C SER A 34 -6.09 14.54 -3.97
N ARG A 35 -4.87 15.00 -3.62
CA ARG A 35 -4.18 16.09 -4.32
C ARG A 35 -3.71 15.65 -5.70
N VAL A 36 -3.08 14.48 -5.79
CA VAL A 36 -2.60 13.90 -7.05
C VAL A 36 -3.75 13.64 -8.02
N GLU A 37 -4.83 13.01 -7.56
CA GLU A 37 -6.00 12.72 -8.42
C GLU A 37 -6.74 13.98 -8.87
N ALA A 38 -6.76 15.03 -8.05
CA ALA A 38 -7.34 16.32 -8.41
C ALA A 38 -6.42 17.19 -9.27
N GLY A 39 -5.16 16.78 -9.50
CA GLY A 39 -4.17 17.59 -10.21
C GLY A 39 -3.83 18.90 -9.50
N ILE A 40 -4.00 18.94 -8.18
CA ILE A 40 -3.69 20.12 -7.36
C ILE A 40 -2.16 20.22 -7.25
N ASP A 41 -1.61 21.40 -7.54
CA ASP A 41 -0.20 21.67 -7.27
C ASP A 41 -0.01 21.90 -5.77
N PHE A 42 0.85 21.09 -5.15
CA PHE A 42 1.23 21.18 -3.74
C PHE A 42 2.75 21.23 -3.57
N PHE A 43 3.49 21.74 -4.55
CA PHE A 43 4.95 21.78 -4.50
C PHE A 43 5.49 22.48 -3.25
N ASN A 44 4.87 23.59 -2.82
CA ASN A 44 5.29 24.30 -1.61
C ASN A 44 5.17 23.43 -0.34
N ASP A 45 4.09 22.66 -0.22
CA ASP A 45 3.91 21.72 0.91
C ASP A 45 4.93 20.58 0.83
N PHE A 46 5.13 20.04 -0.37
CA PHE A 46 6.11 18.98 -0.66
C PHE A 46 7.53 19.43 -0.31
N ASP A 47 7.96 20.60 -0.79
CA ASP A 47 9.30 21.15 -0.56
C ASP A 47 9.54 21.44 0.92
N ALA A 48 8.55 21.98 1.63
CA ALA A 48 8.64 22.19 3.07
C ALA A 48 8.81 20.86 3.85
N ILE A 49 8.11 19.80 3.43
CA ILE A 49 8.26 18.46 4.04
C ILE A 49 9.63 17.86 3.70
N PHE A 50 10.06 17.96 2.45
CA PHE A 50 11.37 17.47 1.99
C PHE A 50 12.51 18.20 2.72
N ALA A 51 12.42 19.52 2.88
CA ALA A 51 13.40 20.30 3.65
C ALA A 51 13.47 19.85 5.12
N GLY A 52 12.34 19.47 5.72
CA GLY A 52 12.30 18.83 7.04
C GLY A 52 13.02 17.49 7.04
N PHE A 53 12.72 16.63 6.07
CA PHE A 53 13.39 15.34 5.89
C PHE A 53 14.90 15.48 5.70
N SER A 54 15.37 16.43 4.89
CA SER A 54 16.80 16.69 4.66
C SER A 54 17.51 17.17 5.90
N ARG A 55 16.84 17.94 6.77
CA ARG A 55 17.41 18.38 8.05
C ARG A 55 17.51 17.22 9.04
N ASP A 56 16.47 16.41 9.13
CA ASP A 56 16.35 15.37 10.16
C ASP A 56 17.09 14.08 9.76
N TYR A 57 17.23 13.82 8.45
CA TYR A 57 17.88 12.63 7.88
C TYR A 57 18.79 12.97 6.68
N PRO A 58 19.85 13.79 6.85
CA PRO A 58 20.68 14.25 5.73
C PRO A 58 21.20 13.14 4.80
N PRO A 59 21.75 12.02 5.31
CA PRO A 59 22.26 10.95 4.43
C PRO A 59 21.17 10.29 3.57
N LEU A 60 19.92 10.23 4.07
CA LEU A 60 18.80 9.67 3.31
C LEU A 60 18.34 10.64 2.23
N ALA A 61 18.28 11.94 2.54
CA ALA A 61 17.96 12.95 1.55
C ALA A 61 19.02 13.03 0.43
N ASP A 62 20.30 12.95 0.78
CA ASP A 62 21.39 12.90 -0.20
C ASP A 62 21.28 11.69 -1.12
N ALA A 63 20.89 10.52 -0.59
CA ALA A 63 20.64 9.33 -1.39
C ALA A 63 19.48 9.52 -2.38
N LEU A 64 18.37 10.16 -1.94
CA LEU A 64 17.26 10.50 -2.84
C LEU A 64 17.68 11.49 -3.93
N LEU A 65 18.38 12.57 -3.57
CA LEU A 65 18.80 13.58 -4.53
C LEU A 65 19.83 13.03 -5.52
N THR A 66 20.71 12.14 -5.08
CA THR A 66 21.66 11.47 -5.97
C THR A 66 20.96 10.52 -6.93
N ARG A 67 19.93 9.77 -6.48
CA ARG A 67 19.16 8.84 -7.33
C ARG A 67 18.24 9.56 -8.32
N PHE A 68 17.53 10.58 -7.87
CA PHE A 68 16.47 11.23 -8.65
C PHE A 68 16.88 12.58 -9.25
N GLY A 69 18.03 13.12 -8.86
CA GLY A 69 18.64 14.34 -9.38
C GLY A 69 18.18 15.62 -8.66
N SER A 70 16.89 15.75 -8.33
CA SER A 70 16.40 16.93 -7.60
C SER A 70 15.07 16.68 -6.87
N THR A 71 14.73 17.57 -5.94
CA THR A 71 13.44 17.60 -5.24
C THR A 71 12.27 17.72 -6.23
N GLU A 72 12.41 18.53 -7.29
CA GLU A 72 11.41 18.68 -8.34
C GLU A 72 11.23 17.42 -9.19
N ALA A 73 12.30 16.62 -9.37
CA ALA A 73 12.19 15.34 -10.07
C ALA A 73 11.36 14.34 -9.25
N VAL A 74 11.61 14.26 -7.93
CA VAL A 74 10.80 13.45 -7.01
C VAL A 74 9.35 13.93 -7.00
N TYR A 75 9.11 15.24 -6.91
CA TYR A 75 7.76 15.81 -6.94
C TYR A 75 7.01 15.45 -8.24
N ARG A 76 7.68 15.54 -9.40
CA ARG A 76 7.07 15.17 -10.68
C ARG A 76 6.68 13.70 -10.74
N MET A 77 7.47 12.80 -10.14
CA MET A 77 7.10 11.38 -10.03
C MET A 77 5.84 11.19 -9.18
N VAL A 78 5.76 11.87 -8.04
CA VAL A 78 4.59 11.85 -7.15
C VAL A 78 3.35 12.37 -7.88
N MET A 79 3.45 13.51 -8.57
CA MET A 79 2.36 14.05 -9.38
C MET A 79 1.97 13.15 -10.55
N ALA A 80 2.92 12.36 -11.07
CA ALA A 80 2.62 11.36 -12.08
C ALA A 80 1.89 10.13 -11.51
N GLY A 81 1.82 9.94 -10.19
CA GLY A 81 1.08 8.86 -9.53
C GLY A 81 1.93 7.91 -8.70
N GLU A 82 3.23 8.18 -8.49
CA GLU A 82 4.07 7.40 -7.60
C GLU A 82 3.53 7.45 -6.16
N GLY A 83 3.32 6.28 -5.55
CA GLY A 83 2.73 6.13 -4.22
C GLY A 83 1.19 6.20 -4.18
N VAL A 84 0.52 6.51 -5.31
CA VAL A 84 -0.93 6.68 -5.38
C VAL A 84 -1.58 5.69 -6.35
N VAL A 85 -0.98 5.53 -7.52
CA VAL A 85 -1.48 4.71 -8.63
C VAL A 85 -0.62 3.45 -8.74
N PRO A 86 -1.18 2.25 -8.52
CA PRO A 86 -0.40 1.00 -8.50
C PRO A 86 0.48 0.78 -9.72
N THR A 87 -0.03 1.02 -10.94
CA THR A 87 0.73 0.83 -12.18
C THR A 87 1.82 1.87 -12.43
N ARG A 88 1.79 2.99 -11.69
CA ARG A 88 2.77 4.08 -11.80
C ARG A 88 3.72 4.15 -10.59
N THR A 89 3.50 3.28 -9.61
CA THR A 89 4.33 3.20 -8.40
C THR A 89 5.43 2.18 -8.62
N THR A 90 6.67 2.65 -8.57
CA THR A 90 7.87 1.90 -8.93
C THR A 90 8.91 1.89 -7.81
N GLN A 91 8.81 2.80 -6.85
CA GLN A 91 9.75 2.91 -5.73
C GLN A 91 9.31 2.08 -4.53
N MET A 92 8.02 1.78 -4.38
CA MET A 92 7.49 0.96 -3.28
C MET A 92 6.83 -0.31 -3.81
N TYR A 93 6.94 -1.43 -3.10
CA TYR A 93 6.26 -2.69 -3.47
C TYR A 93 4.76 -2.68 -3.18
N TRP A 94 4.33 -1.86 -2.23
CA TRP A 94 2.97 -1.80 -1.73
C TRP A 94 2.54 -0.34 -1.57
N ILE A 95 1.30 -0.05 -1.94
CA ILE A 95 0.57 1.12 -1.45
C ILE A 95 -0.37 0.61 -0.36
N THR A 96 -0.43 1.29 0.78
CA THR A 96 -1.23 0.88 1.94
C THR A 96 -2.16 2.02 2.34
N VAL A 97 -3.36 1.68 2.79
CA VAL A 97 -4.27 2.61 3.46
C VAL A 97 -4.87 1.93 4.68
N ASP A 98 -4.91 2.65 5.79
CA ASP A 98 -5.53 2.17 7.03
C ASP A 98 -6.92 2.82 7.19
N ASN A 99 -7.83 2.09 7.80
CA ASN A 99 -9.13 2.64 8.17
C ASN A 99 -8.95 3.61 9.36
N PRO A 100 -9.22 4.93 9.19
CA PRO A 100 -8.93 5.92 10.22
C PRO A 100 -9.78 5.76 11.48
N ALA A 101 -10.92 5.05 11.40
CA ALA A 101 -11.77 4.76 12.56
C ALA A 101 -11.21 3.64 13.45
N VAL A 102 -10.19 2.91 12.98
CA VAL A 102 -9.61 1.77 13.69
C VAL A 102 -8.26 2.19 14.26
N GLN A 103 -8.23 2.45 15.56
CA GLN A 103 -6.99 2.72 16.31
C GLN A 103 -6.42 1.44 16.90
N ASP A 104 -5.10 1.37 17.05
CA ASP A 104 -4.35 0.35 17.80
C ASP A 104 -4.51 -1.11 17.33
N LEU A 105 -4.84 -1.33 16.05
CA LEU A 105 -4.89 -2.67 15.47
C LEU A 105 -3.91 -2.82 14.33
N SER A 106 -3.17 -3.92 14.34
CA SER A 106 -2.15 -4.20 13.34
C SER A 106 -2.70 -5.17 12.31
N PRO A 107 -2.55 -4.88 11.00
CA PRO A 107 -2.77 -5.87 9.94
C PRO A 107 -1.87 -7.10 10.05
N ASN A 108 -0.89 -7.09 10.96
CA ASN A 108 0.00 -8.20 11.28
C ASN A 108 -0.40 -8.94 12.57
N ASP A 109 -1.50 -8.59 13.23
CA ASP A 109 -1.97 -9.36 14.40
C ASP A 109 -2.34 -10.79 13.98
N GLU A 110 -2.01 -11.77 14.83
CA GLU A 110 -2.28 -13.20 14.58
C GLU A 110 -3.77 -13.48 14.35
N GLN A 111 -4.63 -12.73 15.04
CA GLN A 111 -6.09 -12.82 14.95
C GLN A 111 -6.65 -12.18 13.67
N ALA A 112 -5.89 -11.32 13.00
CA ALA A 112 -6.32 -10.74 11.74
C ALA A 112 -6.23 -11.76 10.58
N GLY A 113 -6.94 -11.45 9.50
CA GLY A 113 -6.77 -12.15 8.24
C GLY A 113 -7.04 -11.21 7.07
N LYS A 114 -6.96 -11.74 5.84
CA LYS A 114 -7.07 -10.92 4.64
C LYS A 114 -7.78 -11.65 3.51
N TRP A 115 -8.61 -10.91 2.79
CA TRP A 115 -9.07 -11.29 1.45
C TRP A 115 -7.95 -11.03 0.44
N LEU A 116 -7.73 -11.98 -0.48
CA LEU A 116 -6.77 -11.88 -1.58
C LEU A 116 -7.54 -11.69 -2.89
N ILE A 117 -7.35 -10.54 -3.51
CA ILE A 117 -8.01 -10.15 -4.75
C ILE A 117 -6.93 -9.99 -5.82
N PHE A 118 -7.00 -10.79 -6.88
CA PHE A 118 -6.06 -10.70 -8.00
C PHE A 118 -6.73 -9.95 -9.15
N SER A 119 -6.02 -8.95 -9.68
CA SER A 119 -6.47 -8.12 -10.80
C SER A 119 -5.39 -8.04 -11.86
N ASP A 120 -5.81 -8.08 -13.11
CA ASP A 120 -4.93 -7.74 -14.23
C ASP A 120 -4.46 -6.28 -14.10
N ILE A 121 -3.29 -6.01 -14.70
CA ILE A 121 -2.67 -4.68 -14.67
C ILE A 121 -3.56 -3.59 -15.28
N SER A 122 -4.44 -3.95 -16.22
CA SER A 122 -5.37 -3.02 -16.88
C SER A 122 -6.52 -2.56 -15.96
N GLY A 123 -6.86 -3.34 -14.93
CA GLY A 123 -7.98 -3.06 -14.02
C GLY A 123 -7.57 -2.62 -12.62
N VAL A 124 -6.31 -2.85 -12.22
CA VAL A 124 -5.88 -2.69 -10.82
C VAL A 124 -6.00 -1.26 -10.30
N ASP A 125 -5.71 -0.24 -11.11
CA ASP A 125 -5.75 1.15 -10.64
C ASP A 125 -7.17 1.57 -10.26
N ALA A 126 -8.14 1.23 -11.11
CA ALA A 126 -9.56 1.52 -10.87
C ALA A 126 -10.10 0.72 -9.68
N LEU A 127 -9.71 -0.56 -9.57
CA LEU A 127 -10.07 -1.40 -8.44
C LEU A 127 -9.49 -0.87 -7.13
N TRP A 128 -8.21 -0.50 -7.13
CA TRP A 128 -7.51 0.02 -5.96
C TRP A 128 -8.16 1.30 -5.46
N LYS A 129 -8.48 2.25 -6.34
CA LYS A 129 -9.18 3.48 -5.95
C LYS A 129 -10.48 3.18 -5.20
N LYS A 130 -11.32 2.28 -5.72
CA LYS A 130 -12.57 1.89 -5.05
C LYS A 130 -12.34 1.26 -3.68
N ILE A 131 -11.38 0.34 -3.58
CA ILE A 131 -11.05 -0.34 -2.32
C ILE A 131 -10.49 0.66 -1.30
N ARG A 132 -9.54 1.50 -1.70
CA ARG A 132 -8.95 2.54 -0.86
C ARG A 132 -10.02 3.45 -0.29
N ASP A 133 -10.89 3.99 -1.16
CA ASP A 133 -11.93 4.93 -0.76
C ASP A 133 -12.93 4.27 0.21
N ALA A 134 -13.31 3.01 -0.03
CA ALA A 134 -14.18 2.25 0.87
C ALA A 134 -13.51 1.87 2.20
N THR A 135 -12.20 1.60 2.21
CA THR A 135 -11.42 1.41 3.45
C THR A 135 -11.36 2.70 4.28
N LEU A 136 -11.12 3.84 3.64
CA LEU A 136 -11.13 5.15 4.31
C LEU A 136 -12.51 5.54 4.85
N ALA A 137 -13.59 5.14 4.15
CA ALA A 137 -14.96 5.34 4.60
C ALA A 137 -15.36 4.40 5.76
N GLY A 138 -14.57 3.36 6.03
CA GLY A 138 -14.86 2.36 7.04
C GLY A 138 -15.85 1.28 6.63
N ASP A 139 -16.14 1.16 5.33
CA ASP A 139 -17.05 0.14 4.76
C ASP A 139 -16.37 -1.22 4.59
N LEU A 140 -15.04 -1.23 4.54
CA LEU A 140 -14.22 -2.43 4.53
C LEU A 140 -13.61 -2.68 5.93
N GLY A 141 -12.63 -3.58 6.01
CA GLY A 141 -11.99 -3.91 7.27
C GLY A 141 -10.99 -2.84 7.77
N ILE A 142 -9.91 -3.30 8.41
CA ILE A 142 -9.01 -2.44 9.18
C ILE A 142 -7.95 -1.74 8.32
N SER A 143 -7.59 -2.32 7.17
CA SER A 143 -6.53 -1.83 6.30
C SER A 143 -6.64 -2.50 4.93
N ALA A 144 -6.10 -1.86 3.91
CA ALA A 144 -5.95 -2.44 2.58
C ALA A 144 -4.57 -2.11 2.02
N LYS A 145 -4.02 -3.03 1.20
CA LYS A 145 -2.81 -2.75 0.44
C LYS A 145 -2.83 -3.39 -0.93
N VAL A 146 -2.11 -2.80 -1.88
CA VAL A 146 -2.04 -3.26 -3.27
C VAL A 146 -0.60 -3.37 -3.74
N SER A 147 -0.29 -4.42 -4.49
CA SER A 147 1.03 -4.56 -5.12
C SER A 147 1.17 -3.61 -6.31
N THR A 148 2.39 -3.11 -6.51
CA THR A 148 2.67 -2.02 -7.45
C THR A 148 3.35 -2.51 -8.73
N ALA A 149 3.74 -1.58 -9.61
CA ALA A 149 4.56 -1.87 -10.77
C ALA A 149 6.01 -2.24 -10.43
N ARG A 150 6.47 -2.01 -9.19
CA ARG A 150 7.79 -2.46 -8.74
C ARG A 150 7.89 -4.00 -8.84
N PRO A 151 8.82 -4.55 -9.63
CA PRO A 151 8.96 -6.01 -9.76
C PRO A 151 9.32 -6.64 -8.42
N ASN A 152 8.49 -7.55 -7.93
CA ASN A 152 8.74 -8.28 -6.69
C ASN A 152 9.29 -9.68 -7.02
N PRO A 153 10.55 -10.01 -6.68
CA PRO A 153 11.15 -11.31 -6.97
C PRO A 153 10.43 -12.48 -6.27
N ASP A 154 9.69 -12.20 -5.19
CA ASP A 154 8.92 -13.22 -4.47
C ASP A 154 7.52 -13.46 -5.08
N SER A 155 7.10 -12.65 -6.05
CA SER A 155 5.83 -12.86 -6.75
C SER A 155 5.94 -14.01 -7.74
N ARG A 156 4.99 -14.95 -7.65
CA ARG A 156 4.84 -16.06 -8.61
C ARG A 156 3.69 -15.84 -9.61
N ASP A 157 3.03 -14.70 -9.50
CA ASP A 157 1.86 -14.29 -10.29
C ASP A 157 2.19 -12.96 -10.98
N ASP A 158 1.80 -12.83 -12.25
CA ASP A 158 1.97 -11.63 -13.07
C ASP A 158 0.88 -10.59 -12.83
N ARG A 159 -0.25 -11.00 -12.24
CA ARG A 159 -1.33 -10.12 -11.81
C ARG A 159 -0.93 -9.31 -10.59
N LYS A 160 -1.63 -8.19 -10.39
CA LYS A 160 -1.53 -7.40 -9.17
C LYS A 160 -2.47 -7.95 -8.11
N VAL A 161 -2.06 -7.84 -6.85
CA VAL A 161 -2.83 -8.36 -5.73
C VAL A 161 -3.20 -7.23 -4.79
N VAL A 162 -4.48 -7.20 -4.41
CA VAL A 162 -5.01 -6.34 -3.36
C VAL A 162 -5.34 -7.21 -2.16
N TYR A 163 -4.87 -6.80 -0.99
CA TYR A 163 -5.29 -7.36 0.30
C TYR A 163 -6.23 -6.40 0.98
N VAL A 164 -7.30 -6.96 1.54
CA VAL A 164 -8.21 -6.24 2.45
C VAL A 164 -8.26 -7.02 3.75
N TYR A 165 -7.80 -6.39 4.82
CA TYR A 165 -7.61 -7.01 6.11
C TYR A 165 -8.86 -6.87 6.98
N THR A 166 -9.25 -7.93 7.67
CA THR A 166 -10.25 -7.86 8.74
C THR A 166 -9.60 -8.08 10.09
N ARG A 167 -10.25 -7.60 11.15
CA ARG A 167 -9.71 -7.59 12.52
C ARG A 167 -9.59 -9.00 13.10
N ASP A 168 -10.62 -9.80 12.90
CA ASP A 168 -10.75 -11.13 13.47
C ASP A 168 -11.20 -12.12 12.40
N TRP A 169 -10.35 -13.09 12.07
CA TRP A 169 -10.70 -14.11 11.07
C TRP A 169 -11.81 -15.06 11.54
N SER A 170 -12.05 -15.15 12.86
CA SER A 170 -13.06 -16.01 13.47
C SER A 170 -14.43 -15.33 13.57
N ASP A 171 -14.49 -14.02 13.41
CA ASP A 171 -15.74 -13.28 13.23
C ASP A 171 -16.23 -13.45 11.79
N GLU A 172 -16.92 -14.57 11.52
CA GLU A 172 -17.45 -14.88 10.20
C GLU A 172 -18.42 -13.80 9.70
N ALA A 173 -19.17 -13.15 10.58
CA ALA A 173 -20.12 -12.11 10.19
C ALA A 173 -19.38 -10.88 9.64
N ASP A 174 -18.35 -10.38 10.33
CA ASP A 174 -17.49 -9.29 9.85
C ASP A 174 -16.78 -9.68 8.54
N VAL A 175 -16.17 -10.87 8.50
CA VAL A 175 -15.43 -11.36 7.33
C VAL A 175 -16.32 -11.44 6.08
N MET A 176 -17.55 -11.95 6.23
CA MET A 176 -18.50 -12.06 5.11
C MET A 176 -19.13 -10.71 4.76
N GLN A 177 -19.36 -9.82 5.73
CA GLN A 177 -19.81 -8.46 5.44
C GLN A 177 -18.78 -7.69 4.60
N VAL A 178 -17.49 -7.78 4.94
CA VAL A 178 -16.42 -7.19 4.13
C VAL A 178 -16.41 -7.80 2.72
N ARG A 179 -16.64 -9.11 2.58
CA ARG A 179 -16.78 -9.74 1.26
C ARG A 179 -17.94 -9.16 0.45
N GLU A 180 -19.12 -8.97 1.04
CA GLU A 180 -20.27 -8.41 0.33
C GLU A 180 -20.00 -6.98 -0.15
N HIS A 181 -19.33 -6.15 0.67
CA HIS A 181 -18.88 -4.84 0.22
C HIS A 181 -17.89 -4.94 -0.94
N LEU A 182 -16.93 -5.88 -0.91
CA LEU A 182 -16.04 -6.14 -2.06
C LEU A 182 -16.81 -6.55 -3.32
N ARG A 183 -17.87 -7.38 -3.18
CA ARG A 183 -18.76 -7.73 -4.31
C ARG A 183 -19.44 -6.50 -4.88
N ALA A 184 -19.97 -5.61 -4.03
CA ALA A 184 -20.61 -4.37 -4.45
C ALA A 184 -19.64 -3.41 -5.17
N LEU A 185 -18.34 -3.45 -4.86
CA LEU A 185 -17.30 -2.66 -5.54
C LEU A 185 -16.88 -3.25 -6.90
N GLY A 186 -17.38 -4.44 -7.26
CA GLY A 186 -17.14 -5.10 -8.54
C GLY A 186 -16.12 -6.24 -8.50
N VAL A 187 -15.70 -6.69 -7.31
CA VAL A 187 -14.92 -7.93 -7.19
C VAL A 187 -15.88 -9.09 -7.38
N VAL A 188 -15.98 -9.66 -8.59
CA VAL A 188 -16.95 -10.74 -8.91
C VAL A 188 -16.32 -12.13 -8.96
N ASP A 189 -15.01 -12.22 -9.15
CA ASP A 189 -14.28 -13.48 -9.22
C ASP A 189 -14.17 -14.16 -7.86
N ARG A 190 -13.91 -15.46 -7.85
CA ARG A 190 -13.66 -16.18 -6.60
C ARG A 190 -12.46 -15.58 -5.87
N ILE A 191 -12.62 -15.28 -4.57
CA ILE A 191 -11.55 -14.73 -3.73
C ILE A 191 -11.24 -15.67 -2.57
N GLY A 192 -9.96 -15.70 -2.18
CA GLY A 192 -9.48 -16.51 -1.06
C GLY A 192 -9.31 -15.65 0.17
N TYR A 193 -9.62 -16.20 1.35
CA TYR A 193 -9.29 -15.58 2.63
C TYR A 193 -8.15 -16.36 3.31
N LYS A 194 -7.13 -15.64 3.78
CA LYS A 194 -5.97 -16.22 4.50
C LYS A 194 -5.87 -15.63 5.90
N ARG A 195 -5.62 -16.49 6.90
CA ARG A 195 -5.40 -16.06 8.30
C ARG A 195 -3.95 -15.62 8.48
N ASN A 196 -3.69 -14.64 9.34
CA ASN A 196 -2.31 -14.24 9.63
C ASN A 196 -1.54 -15.32 10.41
N LEU A 197 -2.20 -16.10 11.28
CA LEU A 197 -1.60 -17.28 11.94
C LEU A 197 -0.87 -18.21 10.95
N GLU A 198 -1.42 -18.42 9.76
CA GLU A 198 -0.81 -19.26 8.72
C GLU A 198 0.43 -18.58 8.10
N THR A 199 0.47 -17.26 8.06
CA THR A 199 1.66 -16.49 7.65
C THR A 199 2.78 -16.60 8.68
N PHE A 200 2.49 -16.58 9.99
CA PHE A 200 3.50 -16.74 11.05
C PHE A 200 4.02 -18.16 11.18
N ALA A 201 3.20 -19.17 10.89
CA ALA A 201 3.60 -20.57 10.84
C ALA A 201 4.46 -20.92 9.60
N GLY A 202 4.79 -19.95 8.73
CA GLY A 202 5.55 -20.18 7.51
C GLY A 202 4.78 -20.96 6.45
N GLU A 203 3.45 -21.06 6.55
CA GLU A 203 2.64 -21.81 5.60
C GLU A 203 2.40 -20.98 4.34
N TYR A 204 3.24 -21.23 3.34
CA TYR A 204 3.03 -20.77 1.97
C TYR A 204 2.30 -21.83 1.16
N SER A 205 1.55 -21.41 0.15
CA SER A 205 0.98 -22.33 -0.82
C SER A 205 2.11 -23.03 -1.58
N GLU A 206 2.29 -24.32 -1.33
CA GLU A 206 3.11 -25.22 -2.14
C GLU A 206 2.21 -26.01 -3.09
N LYS A 207 2.80 -26.62 -4.13
CA LYS A 207 2.06 -27.50 -5.05
C LYS A 207 1.32 -28.57 -4.25
N GLY A 208 -0.02 -28.48 -4.19
CA GLY A 208 -0.89 -29.42 -3.47
C GLY A 208 -1.39 -28.98 -2.10
N LYS A 209 -0.89 -27.87 -1.52
CA LYS A 209 -1.35 -27.35 -0.22
C LYS A 209 -2.18 -26.06 -0.40
N LYS A 210 -3.47 -26.15 -0.09
CA LYS A 210 -4.39 -25.00 -0.12
C LYS A 210 -4.37 -24.30 1.24
N VAL A 211 -3.82 -23.09 1.29
CA VAL A 211 -3.67 -22.28 2.53
C VAL A 211 -4.72 -21.17 2.60
N THR A 212 -5.95 -21.47 2.16
CA THR A 212 -7.08 -20.52 2.22
C THR A 212 -8.16 -21.11 3.11
N TYR A 213 -8.59 -20.32 4.10
CA TYR A 213 -9.57 -20.71 5.09
C TYR A 213 -10.99 -20.60 4.53
N TYR A 214 -11.37 -19.42 4.02
CA TYR A 214 -12.57 -19.24 3.21
C TYR A 214 -12.19 -19.24 1.71
N SER A 215 -13.05 -19.82 0.87
CA SER A 215 -12.87 -19.83 -0.59
C SER A 215 -14.22 -19.75 -1.30
N VAL A 216 -14.65 -18.52 -1.60
CA VAL A 216 -16.03 -18.17 -1.96
C VAL A 216 -16.08 -17.09 -3.06
#